data_AF-A0A2V7F168-F1
#
_entry.id   AF-A0A2V7F168-F1
#
_cell.length_a   1.000
_cell.length_b   1.000
_cell.length_c   1.000
_cell.angle_alpha   90.00
_cell.angle_beta   90.00
_cell.angle_gamma   90.00
#
_symmetry.space_group_name_H-M   'P 1'
#
loop_
_entity.id
_entity.type
_entity.pdbx_description
1 polymer ?
#
loop_
_entity_poly.entity_id
_entity_poly.type
_entity_poly.pdbx_seq_one_letter_code
_entity_poly.pdbx_strand_id
1 'polypeptide(L)'
;MRLARLSVRLGALALALCGCAAELTPQQEWAMKNFEECKRETNAINAKLTRVTPDGQMYIEASQTQTEANRVIECMKQRANPPR
;
A
#
# COMPACT_ATOMS: atom_id res chain seq x y z
N MET A 1 6.17 -51.06 -37.74
CA MET A 1 5.30 -50.10 -37.04
C MET A 1 5.85 -49.91 -35.64
N ARG A 2 6.29 -48.69 -35.30
CA ARG A 2 7.18 -48.39 -34.16
C ARG A 2 6.39 -48.13 -32.88
N LEU A 3 6.92 -48.68 -31.79
CA LEU A 3 6.52 -48.51 -30.39
C LEU A 3 6.04 -47.09 -30.06
N ALA A 4 4.82 -47.01 -29.54
CA ALA A 4 4.24 -45.82 -28.94
C ALA A 4 5.07 -45.40 -27.73
N ARG A 5 5.91 -44.38 -27.92
CA ARG A 5 6.68 -43.73 -26.85
C ARG A 5 5.70 -43.02 -25.92
N LEU A 6 5.44 -43.63 -24.76
CA LEU A 6 5.07 -42.90 -23.54
C LEU A 6 6.03 -41.72 -23.38
N SER A 7 5.56 -40.55 -23.75
CA SER A 7 6.19 -39.29 -23.41
C SER A 7 5.06 -38.39 -22.93
N VAL A 8 4.60 -38.72 -21.72
CA VAL A 8 3.82 -37.82 -20.87
C VAL A 8 4.67 -36.56 -20.72
N ARG A 9 4.46 -35.59 -21.62
CA ARG A 9 5.05 -34.27 -21.53
C ARG A 9 4.40 -33.60 -20.33
N LEU A 10 5.05 -33.73 -19.17
CA LEU A 10 5.00 -32.80 -18.04
C LEU A 10 5.38 -31.39 -18.53
N GLY A 11 4.50 -30.74 -19.27
CA GLY A 11 4.77 -29.46 -19.94
C GLY A 11 3.65 -28.46 -19.79
N ALA A 12 2.81 -28.60 -18.77
CA ALA A 12 1.64 -27.75 -18.58
C ALA A 12 1.39 -27.44 -17.09
N LEU A 13 2.44 -27.05 -16.34
CA LEU A 13 2.26 -26.56 -14.97
C LEU A 13 3.42 -25.66 -14.50
N ALA A 14 3.78 -24.65 -15.29
CA ALA A 14 4.74 -23.62 -14.87
C ALA A 14 4.23 -22.19 -15.14
N LEU A 15 2.90 -22.01 -15.18
CA LEU A 15 2.26 -20.70 -15.03
C LEU A 15 1.74 -20.56 -13.59
N ALA A 16 2.57 -20.95 -12.62
CA ALA A 16 2.32 -20.69 -11.22
C ALA A 16 3.08 -19.41 -10.85
N LEU A 17 2.31 -18.34 -10.65
CA LEU A 17 2.64 -17.29 -9.69
C LEU A 17 3.77 -16.31 -10.09
N CYS A 18 3.68 -15.69 -11.27
CA CYS A 18 3.87 -14.23 -11.29
C CYS A 18 2.60 -13.60 -10.69
N GLY A 19 2.29 -13.95 -9.44
CA GLY A 19 1.41 -13.12 -8.64
C GLY A 19 2.19 -11.83 -8.50
N CYS A 20 1.81 -10.81 -9.26
CA CYS A 20 2.22 -9.45 -8.96
C CYS A 20 1.72 -9.20 -7.54
N ALA A 21 2.58 -9.44 -6.53
CA ALA A 21 2.48 -8.66 -5.32
C ALA A 21 2.51 -7.23 -5.85
N ALA A 22 1.36 -6.54 -5.79
CA ALA A 22 1.31 -5.14 -6.15
C ALA A 22 2.18 -4.44 -5.11
N GLU A 23 3.48 -4.32 -5.41
CA GLU A 23 4.41 -3.62 -4.57
C GLU A 23 3.91 -2.19 -4.46
N LEU A 24 3.70 -1.75 -3.22
CA LEU A 24 3.38 -0.35 -2.96
C LEU A 24 4.49 0.48 -3.55
N THR A 25 4.12 1.54 -4.26
CA THR A 25 5.11 2.54 -4.66
C THR A 25 5.82 3.08 -3.42
N PRO A 26 7.10 3.50 -3.52
CA PRO A 26 7.80 4.13 -2.40
C PRO A 26 7.01 5.29 -1.77
N GLN A 27 6.26 6.03 -2.60
CA GLN A 27 5.39 7.13 -2.17
C GLN A 27 4.20 6.62 -1.35
N GLN A 28 3.56 5.53 -1.76
CA GLN A 28 2.47 4.91 -0.99
C GLN A 28 2.97 4.37 0.34
N GLU A 29 4.10 3.66 0.33
CA GLU A 29 4.68 3.11 1.56
C GLU A 29 5.06 4.23 2.54
N TRP A 30 5.71 5.29 2.04
CA TRP A 30 6.02 6.47 2.84
C TRP A 30 4.76 7.11 3.42
N ALA A 31 3.73 7.33 2.61
CA ALA A 31 2.50 7.98 3.04
C ALA A 31 1.76 7.15 4.12
N MET A 32 1.64 5.84 3.93
CA MET A 32 1.01 4.94 4.89
C MET A 32 1.78 4.90 6.22
N LYS A 33 3.12 4.75 6.17
CA LYS A 33 3.96 4.70 7.36
C LYS A 33 3.89 5.99 8.16
N ASN A 34 4.09 7.13 7.48
CA ASN A 34 4.10 8.42 8.15
C ASN A 34 2.72 8.82 8.67
N PHE A 35 1.64 8.43 7.98
CA PHE A 35 0.28 8.62 8.50
C PHE A 35 0.11 7.92 9.86
N GLU A 36 0.50 6.65 9.97
CA GLU A 36 0.35 5.88 11.22
C GLU A 36 1.19 6.46 12.37
N GLU A 37 2.40 6.93 12.06
CA GLU A 37 3.25 7.61 13.04
C GLU A 37 2.67 8.96 13.47
N CYS A 38 2.23 9.81 12.53
CA CYS A 38 1.58 11.08 12.84
C CYS A 38 0.27 10.90 13.61
N LYS A 39 -0.51 9.85 13.31
CA LYS A 39 -1.72 9.50 14.05
C LYS A 39 -1.40 9.19 15.51
N ARG A 40 -0.31 8.46 15.77
CA ARG A 40 0.17 8.16 17.13
C ARG A 40 0.67 9.42 17.84
N GLU A 41 1.51 10.22 17.19
CA GLU A 41 2.09 11.45 17.76
C GLU A 41 1.03 12.49 18.14
N THR A 42 0.02 12.65 17.30
CA THR A 42 -1.05 13.64 17.51
C THR A 42 -2.24 13.10 18.31
N ASN A 43 -2.20 11.83 18.71
CA ASN A 43 -3.30 11.13 19.37
C ASN A 43 -4.65 11.28 18.64
N ALA A 44 -4.62 11.15 17.31
CA ALA A 44 -5.76 11.32 16.42
C ALA A 44 -6.47 9.98 16.16
N ILE A 45 -7.04 9.38 17.21
CA ILE A 45 -7.53 7.99 17.22
C ILE A 45 -8.64 7.75 16.17
N ASN A 46 -9.48 8.77 15.90
CA ASN A 46 -10.59 8.67 14.95
C ASN A 46 -10.20 9.08 13.52
N ALA A 47 -8.94 9.48 13.28
CA ALA A 47 -8.45 9.71 11.93
C ALA A 47 -8.15 8.38 11.24
N LYS A 48 -8.78 8.13 10.10
CA LYS A 48 -8.65 6.90 9.32
C LYS A 48 -8.14 7.23 7.93
N LEU A 49 -7.06 6.57 7.53
CA LEU A 49 -6.59 6.57 6.16
C LEU A 49 -7.46 5.61 5.34
N THR A 50 -8.19 6.13 4.35
CA THR A 50 -9.10 5.32 3.53
C THR A 50 -8.49 4.92 2.21
N ARG A 51 -7.62 5.76 1.64
CA ARG A 51 -6.94 5.49 0.38
C ARG A 51 -5.60 6.20 0.30
N VAL A 52 -4.63 5.56 -0.34
CA VAL A 52 -3.40 6.19 -0.81
C VAL A 52 -3.21 5.90 -2.30
N THR A 53 -3.11 6.95 -3.11
CA THR A 53 -2.84 6.81 -4.55
C THR A 53 -1.35 6.53 -4.81
N PRO A 54 -0.97 5.99 -5.98
CA PRO A 54 0.42 5.68 -6.30
C PRO A 54 1.40 6.85 -6.25
N ASP A 55 0.93 8.10 -6.34
CA ASP A 55 1.72 9.32 -6.18
C ASP A 55 1.87 9.77 -4.71
N GLY A 56 1.31 9.01 -3.77
CA GLY A 56 1.37 9.30 -2.34
C GLY A 56 0.29 10.24 -1.82
N GLN A 57 -0.72 10.63 -2.62
CA GLN A 57 -1.85 11.40 -2.08
C GLN A 57 -2.68 10.52 -1.15
N MET A 58 -3.05 11.09 -0.02
CA MET A 58 -3.80 10.42 1.04
C MET A 58 -5.21 10.97 1.14
N TYR A 59 -6.15 10.06 1.38
CA TYR A 59 -7.53 10.37 1.68
C TYR A 59 -7.78 9.97 3.12
N ILE A 60 -8.06 10.97 3.96
CA ILE A 60 -8.21 10.80 5.40
C ILE A 60 -9.64 11.17 5.76
N GLU A 61 -10.32 10.26 6.44
CA GLU A 61 -11.63 10.49 7.05
C GLU A 61 -11.47 10.65 8.56
N ALA A 62 -12.34 11.45 9.18
CA ALA A 62 -12.44 11.54 10.64
C ALA A 62 -13.88 11.29 11.07
N SER A 63 -14.08 10.29 11.94
CA SER A 63 -15.41 9.80 12.30
C SER A 63 -16.28 10.78 13.09
N GLN A 64 -15.68 11.81 13.72
CA GLN A 64 -16.41 12.73 14.62
C GLN A 64 -16.03 14.20 14.42
N THR A 65 -14.73 14.54 14.35
CA THR A 65 -14.29 15.93 14.17
C THR A 65 -13.14 16.01 13.17
N GLN A 66 -13.20 16.98 12.26
CA GLN A 66 -12.11 17.23 11.29
C GLN A 66 -10.80 17.66 11.99
N THR A 67 -10.85 18.07 13.24
CA THR A 67 -9.69 18.45 14.06
C THR A 67 -8.64 17.34 14.14
N GLU A 68 -9.05 16.07 14.19
CA GLU A 68 -8.11 14.95 14.25
C GLU A 68 -7.39 14.74 12.90
N ALA A 69 -8.14 14.76 11.80
CA ALA A 69 -7.55 14.70 10.46
C ALA A 69 -6.60 15.89 10.22
N ASN A 70 -6.98 17.09 10.65
CA ASN A 70 -6.16 18.30 10.51
C ASN A 70 -4.83 18.17 11.26
N ARG A 71 -4.83 17.66 12.51
CA ARG A 71 -3.60 17.42 13.27
C ARG A 71 -2.67 16.45 12.55
N VAL A 72 -3.20 15.35 12.00
CA VAL A 72 -2.40 14.39 11.23
C VAL A 72 -1.85 15.04 9.96
N ILE A 73 -2.66 15.82 9.23
CA ILE A 73 -2.23 16.53 8.02
C ILE A 73 -1.11 17.53 8.34
N GLU A 74 -1.21 18.27 9.44
CA GLU A 74 -0.16 19.20 9.84
C GLU A 74 1.14 18.48 10.22
N CYS A 75 1.05 17.38 10.96
CA CYS A 75 2.21 16.53 11.25
C CYS A 75 2.85 16.01 9.94
N MET A 76 2.05 15.54 8.99
CA MET A 76 2.54 15.05 7.70
C MET A 76 3.25 16.15 6.88
N LYS A 77 2.74 17.39 6.92
CA LYS A 77 3.39 18.55 6.27
C LYS A 77 4.76 18.86 6.88
N GLN A 78 4.95 18.62 8.17
CA GLN A 78 6.24 18.85 8.85
C GLN A 78 7.30 17.81 8.48
N ARG A 79 6.91 16.61 8.06
CA ARG A 79 7.82 15.51 7.69
C ARG A 79 8.42 15.61 6.28
N ALA A 80 8.56 16.83 5.78
CA ALA A 80 8.87 17.19 4.39
C ALA A 80 9.71 16.16 3.59
N ASN A 81 9.17 15.80 2.41
CA ASN A 81 9.70 14.94 1.33
C ASN A 81 9.32 13.45 1.38
N PRO A 82 8.21 13.06 0.71
CA PRO A 82 8.10 11.69 0.20
C PRO A 82 9.28 11.36 -0.74
N PRO A 83 9.71 10.09 -0.82
CA PRO A 83 10.71 9.66 -1.79
C PRO A 83 10.25 10.04 -3.21
N ARG A 84 11.15 10.63 -4.01
CA ARG A 84 10.87 10.98 -5.41
C ARG A 84 10.80 9.74 -6.29
#